data_AF-A0A368GJU5-F1
#
_entry.id   AF-A0A368GJU5-F1
#
_cell.length_a   1.000
_cell.length_b   1.000
_cell.length_c   1.000
_cell.angle_alpha   90.00
_cell.angle_beta   90.00
_cell.angle_gamma   90.00
#
_symmetry.space_group_name_H-M   'P 1'
#
loop_
_entity.id
_entity.type
_entity.pdbx_description
1 polymer ?
#
loop_
_entity_poly.entity_id
_entity_poly.type
_entity_poly.pdbx_seq_one_letter_code
_entity_poly.pdbx_strand_id
1 'polypeptide(L)'
;IRYQSVENVKAAKLLKNLVAIYVCFYLVETAIFYVFFFIVTEEVMRTLISAIFNIIVVIEILTSIVVVARSHPSLRRALPLFCRRQEVQATYVNTAGDVRSYDGRPLSFSGNCQRDIYFEKLNELWSQAKLRRV
;
A
#
# COMPACT_ATOMS: atom_id res chain seq x y z
N ILE A 1 19.34 -5.70 -3.42
CA ILE A 1 18.74 -6.91 -4.03
C ILE A 1 17.74 -7.61 -3.08
N ARG A 2 18.12 -8.06 -1.87
CA ARG A 2 17.19 -8.76 -0.93
C ARG A 2 15.95 -7.95 -0.49
N TYR A 3 16.06 -6.64 -0.32
CA TYR A 3 14.93 -5.79 0.09
C TYR A 3 13.88 -5.68 -1.03
N GLN A 4 14.35 -5.42 -2.25
CA GLN A 4 13.52 -5.31 -3.46
C GLN A 4 12.80 -6.62 -3.78
N SER A 5 13.42 -7.79 -3.54
CA SER A 5 12.74 -9.08 -3.70
C SER A 5 11.59 -9.29 -2.72
N VAL A 6 11.71 -8.80 -1.48
CA VAL A 6 10.65 -8.97 -0.46
C VAL A 6 9.46 -8.04 -0.72
N GLU A 7 9.71 -6.81 -1.16
CA GLU A 7 8.64 -5.88 -1.56
C GLU A 7 7.92 -6.35 -2.82
N ASN A 8 8.65 -6.87 -3.81
CA ASN A 8 8.06 -7.44 -5.02
C ASN A 8 7.15 -8.65 -4.71
N VAL A 9 7.55 -9.52 -3.79
CA VAL A 9 6.69 -10.65 -3.35
C VAL A 9 5.43 -10.16 -2.65
N LYS A 10 5.53 -9.12 -1.81
CA LYS A 10 4.36 -8.51 -1.15
C LYS A 10 3.42 -7.85 -2.15
N ALA A 11 3.97 -7.13 -3.13
CA ALA A 11 3.21 -6.50 -4.21
C ALA A 11 2.51 -7.55 -5.09
N ALA A 12 3.21 -8.64 -5.45
CA ALA A 12 2.62 -9.73 -6.21
C ALA A 12 1.48 -10.43 -5.44
N LYS A 13 1.64 -10.63 -4.13
CA LYS A 13 0.58 -11.19 -3.27
C LYS A 13 -0.64 -10.27 -3.17
N LEU A 14 -0.42 -8.95 -3.06
CA LEU A 14 -1.48 -7.96 -3.09
C LEU A 14 -2.21 -7.99 -4.44
N LEU A 15 -1.47 -7.96 -5.54
CA LEU A 15 -2.03 -8.00 -6.88
C LEU A 15 -2.87 -9.26 -7.08
N LYS A 16 -2.38 -10.43 -6.65
CA LYS A 16 -3.16 -11.68 -6.69
C LYS A 16 -4.50 -11.55 -5.95
N ASN A 17 -4.50 -10.96 -4.76
CA ASN A 17 -5.72 -10.78 -3.97
C ASN A 17 -6.69 -9.79 -4.63
N LEU A 18 -6.18 -8.68 -5.18
CA LEU A 18 -7.01 -7.70 -5.90
C LEU A 18 -7.61 -8.30 -7.16
N VAL A 19 -6.82 -9.04 -7.94
CA VAL A 19 -7.31 -9.74 -9.14
C VAL A 19 -8.38 -10.76 -8.77
N ALA A 20 -8.21 -11.52 -7.68
CA ALA A 20 -9.23 -12.47 -7.24
C ALA A 20 -10.55 -11.77 -6.85
N ILE A 21 -10.48 -10.66 -6.13
CA ILE A 21 -11.65 -9.86 -5.74
C ILE A 21 -12.33 -9.28 -6.99
N TYR A 22 -11.56 -8.68 -7.89
CA TYR A 22 -12.04 -8.12 -9.13
C TYR A 22 -12.76 -9.17 -10.00
N VAL A 23 -12.18 -10.37 -10.17
CA VAL A 23 -12.81 -11.45 -10.94
C VAL A 23 -14.13 -11.88 -10.30
N CYS A 24 -14.21 -11.96 -8.96
CA CYS A 24 -15.46 -12.29 -8.28
C CYS A 24 -16.55 -11.23 -8.53
N PHE A 25 -16.23 -9.94 -8.37
CA PHE A 25 -17.20 -8.87 -8.64
C PHE A 25 -17.60 -8.82 -10.11
N TYR A 26 -16.63 -8.96 -11.03
CA TYR A 26 -16.88 -8.98 -12.46
C TYR A 26 -17.87 -10.09 -12.87
N LEU A 27 -17.74 -11.30 -12.32
CA LEU A 27 -18.68 -12.40 -12.61
C LEU A 27 -20.09 -12.07 -12.11
N VAL A 28 -20.23 -11.52 -10.91
CA VAL A 28 -21.51 -11.13 -10.32
C VAL A 28 -22.16 -10.01 -11.14
N GLU A 29 -21.40 -8.97 -11.47
CA GLU A 29 -21.86 -7.84 -12.27
C GLU A 29 -22.28 -8.25 -13.68
N THR A 30 -21.51 -9.12 -14.32
CA THR A 30 -21.85 -9.66 -15.65
C THR A 30 -23.15 -10.46 -15.60
N ALA A 31 -23.34 -11.28 -14.55
CA ALA A 31 -24.59 -12.02 -14.36
C ALA A 31 -25.78 -11.07 -14.15
N ILE A 32 -25.62 -10.04 -13.30
CA ILE A 32 -26.67 -9.04 -13.06
C ILE A 32 -26.98 -8.26 -14.34
N PHE A 33 -25.96 -7.87 -15.10
CA PHE A 33 -26.11 -7.19 -16.37
C PHE A 33 -26.89 -8.04 -17.39
N TYR A 34 -26.57 -9.33 -17.48
CA TYR A 34 -27.28 -10.26 -18.34
C TYR A 34 -28.76 -10.37 -17.95
N VAL A 35 -29.05 -10.54 -16.66
CA VAL A 35 -30.43 -10.59 -16.14
C VAL A 35 -31.16 -9.29 -16.45
N PHE A 36 -30.52 -8.14 -16.22
CA PHE A 36 -31.10 -6.83 -16.45
C PHE A 36 -31.46 -6.57 -17.91
N PHE A 37 -30.61 -7.00 -18.85
CA PHE A 37 -30.81 -6.72 -20.28
C PHE A 37 -31.74 -7.72 -20.97
N PHE A 38 -31.64 -9.01 -20.63
CA PHE A 38 -32.29 -10.08 -21.38
C PHE A 38 -33.53 -10.68 -20.70
N ILE A 39 -33.63 -10.62 -19.37
CA ILE A 39 -34.70 -11.28 -18.62
C ILE A 39 -35.74 -10.26 -18.13
N VAL A 40 -35.27 -9.13 -17.61
CA VAL A 40 -36.14 -8.19 -16.90
C VAL A 40 -36.82 -7.25 -17.88
N THR A 41 -38.13 -7.40 -18.02
CA THR A 41 -38.97 -6.54 -18.88
C THR A 41 -39.70 -5.45 -18.09
N GLU A 42 -40.02 -5.70 -16.81
CA GLU A 42 -40.76 -4.77 -15.96
C GLU A 42 -39.90 -3.61 -15.44
N GLU A 43 -40.41 -2.36 -15.55
CA GLU A 43 -39.67 -1.15 -15.16
C GLU A 43 -39.30 -1.08 -13.68
N VAL A 44 -40.19 -1.54 -12.78
CA VAL A 44 -39.95 -1.54 -11.33
C VAL A 44 -38.80 -2.47 -11.00
N MET A 45 -38.77 -3.67 -11.59
CA MET A 45 -37.69 -4.64 -11.42
C MET A 45 -36.38 -4.14 -12.00
N ARG A 46 -36.40 -3.44 -13.15
CA ARG A 46 -35.20 -2.80 -13.71
C ARG A 46 -34.63 -1.74 -12.75
N THR A 47 -35.48 -0.91 -12.18
CA THR A 47 -35.04 0.13 -11.23
C THR A 47 -34.42 -0.49 -9.98
N LEU A 48 -35.05 -1.54 -9.43
CA LEU A 48 -34.54 -2.27 -8.27
C LEU A 48 -33.19 -2.93 -8.57
N ILE A 49 -33.05 -3.62 -9.70
CA ILE A 49 -31.82 -4.31 -10.09
C ILE A 49 -30.70 -3.30 -10.37
N SER A 50 -31.01 -2.16 -10.99
CA SER A 50 -30.06 -1.06 -11.17
C SER A 50 -29.56 -0.51 -9.83
N ALA A 51 -30.45 -0.34 -8.84
CA ALA A 51 -30.04 0.07 -7.51
C ALA A 51 -29.12 -0.96 -6.83
N ILE A 52 -29.45 -2.25 -6.93
CA ILE A 52 -28.62 -3.35 -6.41
C ILE A 52 -27.24 -3.35 -7.09
N PHE A 53 -27.20 -3.20 -8.42
CA PHE A 53 -25.95 -3.13 -9.17
C PHE A 53 -25.06 -1.99 -8.68
N ASN A 54 -25.62 -0.78 -8.52
CA ASN A 54 -24.86 0.36 -7.99
C ASN A 54 -24.34 0.13 -6.56
N ILE A 55 -25.13 -0.51 -5.69
CA ILE A 55 -24.69 -0.87 -4.34
C ILE A 55 -23.49 -1.84 -4.39
N ILE A 56 -23.53 -2.84 -5.29
CA ILE A 56 -22.43 -3.80 -5.47
C ILE A 56 -21.15 -3.09 -5.93
N VAL A 57 -21.24 -2.19 -6.91
CA VAL A 57 -20.09 -1.39 -7.37
C VAL A 57 -19.50 -0.55 -6.24
N VAL A 58 -20.34 0.07 -5.40
CA VAL A 58 -19.86 0.82 -4.22
C VAL A 58 -19.12 -0.10 -3.25
N ILE A 59 -19.63 -1.30 -3.00
CA ILE A 59 -18.97 -2.30 -2.15
C ILE A 59 -17.63 -2.75 -2.77
N GLU A 60 -17.56 -2.96 -4.08
CA GLU A 60 -16.31 -3.29 -4.78
C GLU A 60 -15.24 -2.21 -4.58
N ILE A 61 -15.61 -0.94 -4.76
CA ILE A 61 -14.69 0.19 -4.58
C ILE A 61 -14.19 0.23 -3.12
N LEU A 62 -15.10 0.14 -2.14
CA LEU A 62 -14.75 0.17 -0.73
C LEU A 62 -13.85 -1.00 -0.33
N THR A 63 -14.17 -2.22 -0.78
CA THR A 63 -13.36 -3.41 -0.50
C THR A 63 -11.97 -3.31 -1.12
N SER A 64 -11.88 -2.81 -2.36
CA SER A 64 -10.60 -2.55 -3.04
C SER A 64 -9.73 -1.56 -2.26
N ILE A 65 -10.31 -0.44 -1.82
CA ILE A 65 -9.61 0.55 -0.98
C ILE A 65 -9.13 -0.09 0.33
N VAL A 66 -9.98 -0.85 1.01
CA VAL A 66 -9.63 -1.51 2.28
C VAL A 66 -8.49 -2.50 2.10
N VAL A 67 -8.49 -3.29 1.02
CA VAL A 67 -7.42 -4.25 0.73
C VAL A 67 -6.10 -3.54 0.47
N VAL A 68 -6.09 -2.49 -0.37
CA VAL A 68 -4.90 -1.68 -0.65
C VAL A 68 -4.38 -0.98 0.61
N ALA A 69 -5.28 -0.41 1.41
CA ALA A 69 -4.89 0.30 2.62
C ALA A 69 -4.34 -0.64 3.70
N ARG A 70 -4.81 -1.89 3.77
CA ARG A 70 -4.27 -2.89 4.71
C ARG A 70 -2.96 -3.53 4.25
N SER A 71 -2.70 -3.61 2.96
CA SER A 71 -1.49 -4.24 2.41
C SER A 71 -0.24 -3.37 2.50
N HIS A 72 -0.39 -2.04 2.46
CA HIS A 72 0.73 -1.13 2.61
C HIS A 72 0.99 -0.78 4.08
N PRO A 73 2.18 -1.07 4.64
CA PRO A 73 2.48 -0.78 6.05
C PRO A 73 2.45 0.72 6.38
N SER A 74 2.74 1.59 5.41
CA SER A 74 2.62 3.05 5.54
C SER A 74 1.16 3.50 5.63
N LEU A 75 0.29 3.05 4.72
CA LEU A 75 -1.15 3.33 4.76
C LEU A 75 -1.83 2.70 5.98
N ARG A 76 -1.45 1.48 6.35
CA ARG A 76 -1.96 0.80 7.54
C ARG A 76 -1.65 1.55 8.83
N ARG A 77 -0.52 2.27 8.90
CA ARG A 77 -0.18 3.15 10.03
C ARG A 77 -0.91 4.50 9.98
N ALA A 78 -1.28 4.98 8.79
CA ALA A 78 -2.08 6.19 8.63
C ALA A 78 -3.58 5.97 8.92
N LEU A 79 -4.11 4.76 8.69
CA LEU A 79 -5.49 4.37 8.98
C LEU A 79 -5.94 4.59 10.45
N PRO A 80 -5.17 4.22 11.50
CA PRO A 80 -5.58 4.46 12.89
C PRO A 80 -5.66 5.94 13.27
N LEU A 81 -5.07 6.88 12.51
CA LEU A 81 -5.19 8.32 12.80
C LEU A 81 -6.62 8.84 12.59
N PHE A 82 -7.44 8.17 11.78
CA PHE A 82 -8.83 8.58 11.53
C PHE A 82 -9.85 7.95 12.49
N CYS A 83 -9.54 6.80 13.11
CA CYS A 83 -10.49 6.08 13.98
C CYS A 83 -10.05 5.94 15.44
N ARG A 84 -8.78 6.20 15.76
CA ARG A 84 -8.27 6.11 17.13
C ARG A 84 -7.83 7.50 17.56
N ARG A 85 -8.54 8.06 18.55
CA ARG A 85 -8.08 9.23 19.32
C ARG A 85 -6.73 8.83 19.93
N GLN A 86 -5.65 9.16 19.24
CA GLN A 86 -4.31 8.82 19.71
C GLN A 86 -4.00 9.84 20.81
N GLU A 87 -4.06 9.42 22.06
CA GLU A 87 -3.23 10.04 23.08
C GLU A 87 -1.81 10.05 22.53
N VAL A 88 -1.34 11.25 22.24
CA VAL A 88 0.04 11.51 21.83
C VAL A 88 0.88 11.12 23.04
N GLN A 89 1.31 9.86 23.11
CA GLN A 89 2.52 9.56 23.86
C GLN A 89 3.65 10.26 23.11
N ALA A 90 3.99 11.44 23.62
CA ALA A 90 5.21 12.15 23.30
C ALA A 90 6.34 11.13 23.39
N THR A 91 6.79 10.66 22.23
CA THR A 91 8.05 9.95 22.16
C THR A 91 9.06 11.00 22.50
N TYR A 92 9.57 10.94 23.73
CA TYR A 92 10.68 11.77 24.18
C TYR A 92 11.73 11.72 23.09
N VAL A 93 11.92 12.86 22.41
CA VAL A 93 13.05 13.09 21.52
C VAL A 93 14.26 13.06 22.44
N ASN A 94 14.81 11.87 22.61
CA ASN A 94 16.07 11.71 23.30
C ASN A 94 17.11 12.29 22.32
N THR A 95 17.64 13.45 22.67
CA THR A 95 18.61 14.27 21.94
C THR A 95 19.98 13.59 21.75
N ALA A 96 20.07 12.28 21.92
CA ALA A 96 21.28 11.49 21.83
C ALA A 96 21.12 10.38 20.77
N GLY A 97 21.30 10.73 19.49
CA GLY A 97 21.92 9.88 18.47
C GLY A 97 21.34 8.51 18.11
N ASP A 98 20.21 8.09 18.69
CA ASP A 98 19.67 6.75 18.52
C ASP A 98 18.72 6.70 17.31
N VAL A 99 19.28 6.34 16.15
CA VAL A 99 18.52 6.23 14.90
C VAL A 99 17.77 4.90 14.90
N ARG A 100 16.44 4.96 14.87
CA ARG A 100 15.59 3.77 14.78
C ARG A 100 15.18 3.50 13.35
N SER A 101 15.11 2.22 12.98
CA SER A 101 14.55 1.80 11.70
C SER A 101 13.07 2.19 11.58
N TYR A 102 12.54 2.26 10.36
CA TYR A 102 11.12 2.48 10.08
C TYR A 102 10.20 1.44 10.76
N ASP A 103 10.78 0.33 11.21
CA ASP A 103 10.14 -0.81 11.85
C ASP A 103 10.16 -0.71 13.38
N GLY A 104 10.83 0.32 13.92
CA GLY A 104 11.00 0.55 15.36
C GLY A 104 12.17 -0.21 16.00
N ARG A 105 12.89 -1.04 15.24
CA ARG A 105 14.10 -1.73 15.75
C ARG A 105 15.25 -0.74 15.90
N PRO A 106 16.01 -0.79 17.00
CA PRO A 106 17.22 0.00 17.15
C PRO A 106 18.20 -0.41 16.06
N LEU A 107 18.66 0.56 15.25
CA LEU A 107 19.76 0.29 14.33
C LEU A 107 21.03 0.24 15.16
N SER A 108 21.86 -0.78 14.95
CA SER A 108 23.14 -0.95 15.65
C SER A 108 24.19 0.12 15.31
N PHE A 109 23.80 1.18 14.59
CA PHE A 109 24.68 2.20 14.07
C PHE A 109 24.12 3.58 14.43
N SER A 110 24.97 4.43 15.01
CA SER A 110 24.64 5.83 15.26
C SER A 110 24.47 6.58 13.93
N GLY A 111 23.61 7.60 13.91
CA GLY A 111 23.34 8.39 12.68
C GLY A 111 24.58 9.05 12.08
N ASN A 112 25.63 9.25 12.89
CA ASN A 112 26.93 9.75 12.44
C ASN A 112 27.68 8.69 11.62
N CYS A 113 27.67 7.42 12.04
CA CYS A 113 28.33 6.33 11.32
C CYS A 113 27.74 6.11 9.92
N GLN A 114 26.42 6.26 9.76
CA GLN A 114 25.77 6.13 8.45
C GLN A 114 26.10 7.29 7.50
N ARG A 115 26.26 8.50 8.06
CA ARG A 115 26.69 9.69 7.30
C ARG A 115 28.10 9.49 6.77
N ASP A 116 29.00 9.01 7.62
CA ASP A 116 30.42 8.82 7.28
C ASP A 116 30.57 7.74 6.19
N ILE A 117 29.90 6.59 6.33
CA ILE A 117 29.89 5.52 5.32
C ILE A 117 29.35 6.03 3.97
N TYR A 118 28.29 6.85 4.00
CA TYR A 118 27.69 7.38 2.78
C TYR A 118 28.64 8.35 2.05
N PHE A 119 29.25 9.29 2.78
CA PHE A 119 30.16 10.27 2.18
C PHE A 119 31.52 9.67 1.78
N GLU A 120 32.03 8.70 2.53
CA GLU A 120 33.26 7.97 2.19
C GLU A 120 33.10 7.27 0.83
N LYS A 121 32.01 6.52 0.67
CA LYS A 121 31.71 5.82 -0.59
C LYS A 121 31.47 6.77 -1.77
N LEU A 122 30.85 7.92 -1.51
CA LEU A 122 30.65 8.95 -2.53
C LEU A 122 31.98 9.57 -2.98
N ASN A 123 32.91 9.76 -2.03
CA ASN A 123 34.24 10.29 -2.29
C ASN A 123 35.12 9.28 -3.05
N GLU A 124 35.03 7.99 -2.74
CA GLU A 124 35.67 6.93 -3.54
C GLU A 124 35.16 6.92 -5.00
N LEU A 125 33.85 6.98 -5.19
CA LEU A 125 33.26 7.01 -6.54
C LEU A 125 33.67 8.28 -7.30
N TRP A 126 33.72 9.42 -6.61
CA TRP A 126 34.15 10.69 -7.20
C TRP A 126 35.63 10.69 -7.59
N SER A 127 36.50 10.12 -6.76
CA SER A 127 37.93 10.01 -7.07
C SER A 127 38.21 9.04 -8.23
N GLN A 128 37.50 7.91 -8.29
CA GLN A 128 37.54 7.00 -9.44
C GLN A 128 37.02 7.65 -10.73
N ALA A 129 35.96 8.45 -10.65
CA ALA A 129 35.44 9.19 -11.80
C ALA A 129 36.42 10.27 -12.30
N LYS A 130 37.18 10.89 -11.39
CA LYS A 130 38.23 11.86 -11.74
C LYS A 130 39.44 11.21 -12.41
N LEU A 131 39.83 10.01 -11.97
CA LEU A 131 40.90 9.20 -12.58
C LEU A 131 40.57 8.69 -13.99
N ARG A 132 39.28 8.49 -14.32
CA ARG A 132 38.83 8.07 -15.67
C ARG A 132 38.70 9.21 -16.69
N ARG A 133 38.94 10.46 -16.29
CA ARG A 133 38.90 11.65 -17.18
C ARG A 133 40.29 12.19 -17.53
N VAL A 134 41.36 11.48 -17.18
CA VAL A 134 42.74 11.71 -17.66
C VAL A 134 43.06 10.63 -18.67
#